data_AF-A0A6M8VJM4-F1
#
_entry.id   AF-A0A6M8VJM4-F1
#
_cell.length_a   1.000
_cell.length_b   1.000
_cell.length_c   1.000
_cell.angle_alpha   90.00
_cell.angle_beta   90.00
_cell.angle_gamma   90.00
#
_symmetry.space_group_name_H-M   'P 1'
#
loop_
_entity.id
_entity.type
_entity.pdbx_description
1 polymer ?
#
loop_
_entity_poly.entity_id
_entity_poly.type
_entity_poly.pdbx_seq_one_letter_code
_entity_poly.pdbx_strand_id
1 'polypeptide(L)'
;MREVSDLLSIHEDRDKPATKRHRGFAEYFGVESTRYVGKKRLFELVFGELAKPGREADLALWFTFRVYRELTGASDTAPAQHPSDPKLVSIANRLSDDEKVIQSIRRYRGEDLIWFGQWTSPEGFTYTGGSNRTAAYKAASSEIKTEFGLAKPSPKSSISSKAPSKASGCLGVLALASLMPTGVGFSIWLLIETLA
;
A
#
# COMPACT_ATOMS: atom_id res chain seq x y z
N MET A 1 14.56 24.24 17.15
CA MET A 1 13.18 24.60 16.75
C MET A 1 12.34 23.39 16.34
N ARG A 2 12.91 22.34 15.72
CA ARG A 2 12.16 21.13 15.31
C ARG A 2 11.49 20.36 16.46
N GLU A 3 12.17 20.20 17.60
CA GLU A 3 11.63 19.47 18.77
C GLU A 3 10.32 20.05 19.33
N VAL A 4 10.21 21.38 19.41
CA VAL A 4 8.99 22.05 19.91
C VAL A 4 7.84 21.87 18.93
N SER A 5 8.12 21.95 17.63
CA SER A 5 7.14 21.69 16.58
C SER A 5 6.59 20.26 16.66
N ASP A 6 7.45 19.26 16.91
CA ASP A 6 7.04 17.87 17.01
C ASP A 6 6.17 17.61 18.27
N LEU A 7 6.46 18.30 19.38
CA LEU A 7 5.62 18.25 20.59
C LEU A 7 4.23 18.85 20.35
N LEU A 8 4.16 19.97 19.63
CA LEU A 8 2.89 20.61 19.29
C LEU A 8 2.07 19.73 18.34
N SER A 9 2.68 19.15 17.31
CA SER A 9 1.97 18.28 16.36
C SER A 9 1.40 17.03 17.03
N ILE A 10 2.10 16.45 18.02
CA ILE A 10 1.54 15.33 18.80
C ILE A 10 0.20 15.70 19.42
N HIS A 11 0.10 16.90 20.00
CA HIS A 11 -1.11 17.35 20.67
C HIS A 11 -2.23 17.64 19.67
N GLU A 12 -1.91 18.37 18.59
CA GLU A 12 -2.86 18.79 17.56
C GLU A 12 -3.45 17.59 16.80
N ASP A 13 -2.60 16.65 16.37
CA ASP A 13 -3.00 15.48 15.57
C ASP A 13 -3.56 14.31 16.40
N ARG A 14 -3.62 14.48 17.73
CA ARG A 14 -3.90 13.42 18.70
C ARG A 14 -3.03 12.17 18.45
N ASP A 15 -1.78 12.39 18.06
CA ASP A 15 -0.83 11.33 17.78
C ASP A 15 -0.23 10.80 19.10
N LYS A 16 0.42 9.64 19.03
CA LYS A 16 1.18 9.07 20.14
C LYS A 16 2.66 9.27 19.89
N PRO A 17 3.46 9.59 20.92
CA PRO A 17 4.91 9.65 20.77
C PRO A 17 5.46 8.35 20.15
N ALA A 18 6.39 8.48 19.21
CA ALA A 18 7.09 7.33 18.67
C ALA A 18 7.91 6.62 19.78
N THR A 19 7.93 5.30 19.76
CA THR A 19 8.77 4.52 20.68
C THR A 19 10.22 4.53 20.19
N LYS A 20 11.17 4.14 21.05
CA LYS A 20 12.57 3.95 20.66
C LYS A 20 12.70 2.99 19.47
N ARG A 21 11.88 1.92 19.45
CA ARG A 21 11.82 0.96 18.36
C ARG A 21 11.41 1.60 17.03
N HIS A 22 10.38 2.46 17.02
CA HIS A 22 9.97 3.15 15.80
C HIS A 22 11.08 4.07 15.27
N ARG A 23 11.74 4.84 16.16
CA ARG A 23 12.86 5.71 15.77
C ARG A 23 14.06 4.92 15.25
N GLY A 24 14.32 3.72 15.78
CA GLY A 24 15.36 2.83 15.27
C GLY A 24 15.14 2.42 13.80
N PHE A 25 13.89 2.33 13.34
CA PHE A 25 13.61 2.11 11.91
C PHE A 25 13.97 3.33 11.06
N ALA A 26 13.66 4.53 11.52
CA ALA A 26 14.03 5.76 10.81
C ALA A 26 15.56 5.90 10.72
N GLU A 27 16.26 5.66 11.83
CA GLU A 27 17.73 5.63 11.88
C GLU A 27 18.31 4.62 10.89
N TYR A 28 17.75 3.41 10.84
CA TYR A 28 18.17 2.37 9.88
C TYR A 28 18.10 2.83 8.42
N PHE A 29 17.08 3.61 8.06
CA PHE A 29 16.91 4.15 6.70
C PHE A 29 17.64 5.48 6.47
N GLY A 30 18.39 5.98 7.45
CA GLY A 30 19.07 7.28 7.38
C GLY A 30 18.12 8.48 7.48
N VAL A 31 16.94 8.30 8.10
CA VAL A 31 15.91 9.33 8.25
C VAL A 31 16.04 9.99 9.62
N GLU A 32 16.42 11.26 9.63
CA GLU A 32 16.51 12.04 10.85
C GLU A 32 15.13 12.25 11.50
N SER A 33 15.05 12.03 12.80
CA SER A 33 13.85 12.31 13.59
C SER A 33 14.22 12.79 15.00
N THR A 34 13.33 13.54 15.64
CA THR A 34 13.54 13.99 17.01
C THR A 34 13.04 12.95 18.02
N ARG A 35 13.45 13.08 19.28
CA ARG A 35 12.94 12.23 20.38
C ARG A 35 11.44 12.42 20.63
N TYR A 36 10.87 13.54 20.16
CA TYR A 36 9.48 13.93 20.39
C TYR A 36 8.57 13.75 19.18
N VAL A 37 9.05 13.12 18.10
CA VAL A 37 8.23 12.87 16.92
C VAL A 37 7.04 11.96 17.25
N GLY A 38 5.86 12.30 16.72
CA GLY A 38 4.68 11.44 16.75
C GLY A 38 4.85 10.21 15.86
N LYS A 39 4.13 9.11 16.17
CA LYS A 39 4.21 7.86 15.42
C LYS A 39 3.74 8.02 13.98
N LYS A 40 2.60 8.66 13.73
CA LYS A 40 2.08 8.91 12.38
C LYS A 40 3.05 9.76 11.59
N ARG A 41 3.52 10.86 12.20
CA ARG A 41 4.48 11.77 11.58
C ARG A 41 5.79 11.07 11.22
N LEU A 42 6.31 10.23 12.12
CA LEU A 42 7.53 9.48 11.85
C LEU A 42 7.39 8.54 10.66
N PHE A 43 6.26 7.85 10.55
CA PHE A 43 5.99 6.95 9.44
C PHE A 43 5.85 7.70 8.12
N GLU A 44 5.20 8.87 8.15
CA GLU A 44 5.13 9.78 7.01
C GLU A 44 6.51 10.27 6.57
N LEU A 45 7.37 10.66 7.52
CA LEU A 45 8.75 11.09 7.22
C LEU A 45 9.58 9.96 6.60
N VAL A 46 9.54 8.76 7.18
CA VAL A 46 10.26 7.60 6.63
C VAL A 46 9.76 7.30 5.23
N PHE A 47 8.44 7.17 5.05
CA PHE A 47 7.88 6.86 3.74
C PHE A 47 8.20 7.94 2.70
N GLY A 48 8.05 9.22 3.03
CA GLY A 48 8.33 10.33 2.12
C GLY A 48 9.78 10.40 1.67
N GLU A 49 10.73 10.06 2.56
CA GLU A 49 12.15 9.98 2.19
C GLU A 49 12.42 8.80 1.25
N LEU A 50 11.84 7.63 1.56
CA LEU A 50 12.02 6.42 0.76
C LEU A 50 11.27 6.47 -0.58
N ALA A 51 10.21 7.28 -0.69
CA ALA A 51 9.44 7.41 -1.92
C ALA A 51 10.19 8.17 -3.04
N LYS A 52 11.30 8.85 -2.70
CA LYS A 52 12.14 9.59 -3.65
C LYS A 52 12.74 8.65 -4.72
N PRO A 53 13.01 9.16 -5.94
CA PRO A 53 13.68 8.37 -6.97
C PRO A 53 15.05 7.86 -6.51
N GLY A 54 15.39 6.62 -6.87
CA GLY A 54 16.66 5.98 -6.50
C GLY A 54 16.65 5.28 -5.13
N ARG A 55 15.52 5.29 -4.42
CA ARG A 55 15.31 4.61 -3.13
C ARG A 55 14.31 3.45 -3.22
N GLU A 56 14.06 2.91 -4.41
CA GLU A 56 13.03 1.91 -4.68
C GLU A 56 13.18 0.63 -3.83
N ALA A 57 14.40 0.14 -3.66
CA ALA A 57 14.69 -1.02 -2.81
C ALA A 57 14.33 -0.77 -1.34
N ASP A 58 14.69 0.41 -0.80
CA ASP A 58 14.36 0.78 0.57
C ASP A 58 12.86 1.00 0.76
N LEU A 59 12.20 1.62 -0.23
CA LEU A 59 10.74 1.79 -0.24
C LEU A 59 10.03 0.45 -0.20
N ALA A 60 10.45 -0.48 -1.06
CA ALA A 60 9.94 -1.85 -1.09
C ALA A 60 10.21 -2.56 0.24
N LEU A 61 11.39 -2.37 0.84
CA LEU A 61 11.76 -2.98 2.11
C LEU A 61 10.90 -2.47 3.27
N TRP A 62 10.72 -1.17 3.38
CA TRP A 62 9.85 -0.57 4.38
C TRP A 62 8.42 -1.08 4.22
N PHE A 63 7.87 -1.03 3.00
CA PHE A 63 6.52 -1.50 2.72
C PHE A 63 6.36 -3.00 3.04
N THR A 64 7.30 -3.84 2.62
CA THR A 64 7.30 -5.30 2.89
C THR A 64 7.32 -5.58 4.38
N PHE A 65 8.17 -4.89 5.15
CA PHE A 65 8.20 -5.01 6.60
C PHE A 65 6.85 -4.60 7.22
N ARG A 66 6.21 -3.54 6.74
CA ARG A 66 4.89 -3.12 7.22
C ARG A 66 3.81 -4.18 6.96
N VAL A 67 3.77 -4.75 5.75
CA VAL A 67 2.86 -5.85 5.41
C VAL A 67 3.16 -7.10 6.25
N TYR A 68 4.43 -7.41 6.51
CA TYR A 68 4.80 -8.53 7.37
C TYR A 68 4.28 -8.35 8.80
N ARG A 69 4.43 -7.15 9.37
CA ARG A 69 3.92 -6.83 10.71
C ARG A 69 2.41 -6.94 10.78
N GLU A 70 1.69 -6.56 9.73
CA GLU A 70 0.24 -6.78 9.63
C GLU A 70 -0.10 -8.28 9.66
N LEU A 71 0.53 -9.07 8.79
CA LEU A 71 0.24 -10.51 8.66
C LEU A 71 0.55 -11.31 9.94
N THR A 72 1.46 -10.81 10.77
CA THR A 72 1.86 -11.43 12.05
C THR A 72 1.19 -10.81 13.27
N GLY A 73 0.21 -9.91 13.07
CA GLY A 73 -0.50 -9.23 14.16
C GLY A 73 0.43 -8.37 15.03
N ALA A 74 1.55 -7.92 14.46
CA ALA A 74 2.62 -7.21 15.13
C ALA A 74 3.14 -7.93 16.40
N SER A 75 3.17 -9.27 16.40
CA SER A 75 3.69 -10.05 17.53
C SER A 75 5.17 -9.74 17.82
N ASP A 76 5.52 -9.54 19.08
CA ASP A 76 6.92 -9.42 19.52
C ASP A 76 7.70 -10.75 19.46
N THR A 77 6.99 -11.86 19.26
CA THR A 77 7.60 -13.19 19.03
C THR A 77 7.69 -13.57 17.55
N ALA A 78 7.28 -12.69 16.63
CA ALA A 78 7.40 -12.94 15.20
C ALA A 78 8.88 -13.11 14.78
N PRO A 79 9.20 -14.00 13.82
CA PRO A 79 10.57 -14.25 13.38
C PRO A 79 11.36 -12.99 12.97
N ALA A 80 10.76 -12.09 12.20
CA ALA A 80 11.39 -10.85 11.77
C ALA A 80 10.90 -9.66 12.62
N GLN A 81 11.80 -9.08 13.42
CA GLN A 81 11.47 -7.92 14.27
C GLN A 81 11.96 -6.58 13.69
N HIS A 82 12.77 -6.61 12.63
CA HIS A 82 13.45 -5.46 12.05
C HIS A 82 13.48 -5.55 10.50
N PRO A 83 13.47 -4.42 9.76
CA PRO A 83 13.58 -4.42 8.30
C PRO A 83 14.83 -5.11 7.74
N SER A 84 15.92 -5.16 8.51
CA SER A 84 17.18 -5.80 8.09
C SER A 84 17.13 -7.34 8.06
N ASP A 85 15.98 -7.96 8.32
CA ASP A 85 15.83 -9.42 8.22
C ASP A 85 16.14 -9.87 6.77
N PRO A 86 17.03 -10.87 6.58
CA PRO A 86 17.46 -11.27 5.23
C PRO A 86 16.33 -11.72 4.31
N LYS A 87 15.26 -12.33 4.85
CA LYS A 87 14.11 -12.75 4.03
C LYS A 87 13.31 -11.54 3.57
N LEU A 88 13.12 -10.54 4.44
CA LEU A 88 12.46 -9.30 4.05
C LEU A 88 13.26 -8.53 2.99
N VAL A 89 14.58 -8.44 3.14
CA VAL A 89 15.47 -7.83 2.15
C VAL A 89 15.38 -8.55 0.80
N SER A 90 15.41 -9.88 0.80
CA SER A 90 15.28 -10.69 -0.41
C SER A 90 13.95 -10.46 -1.14
N ILE A 91 12.84 -10.39 -0.40
CA ILE A 91 11.52 -10.08 -0.97
C ILE A 91 11.50 -8.66 -1.53
N ALA A 92 12.02 -7.69 -0.77
CA ALA A 92 12.02 -6.28 -1.17
C ALA A 92 12.77 -6.06 -2.49
N ASN A 93 13.93 -6.71 -2.67
CA ASN A 93 14.71 -6.63 -3.91
C ASN A 93 13.90 -7.16 -5.11
N ARG A 94 13.17 -8.27 -4.96
CA ARG A 94 12.29 -8.77 -6.02
C ARG A 94 11.16 -7.80 -6.35
N LEU A 95 10.58 -7.17 -5.34
CA LEU A 95 9.48 -6.22 -5.52
C LEU A 95 9.94 -4.88 -6.09
N SER A 96 11.19 -4.47 -5.84
CA SER A 96 11.73 -3.22 -6.40
C SER A 96 11.99 -3.27 -7.90
N ASP A 97 12.15 -4.47 -8.46
CA ASP A 97 12.30 -4.67 -9.90
C ASP A 97 10.96 -4.57 -10.66
N ASP A 98 9.81 -4.62 -9.97
CA ASP A 98 8.49 -4.45 -10.57
C ASP A 98 8.01 -2.99 -10.42
N GLU A 99 8.17 -2.22 -11.51
CA GLU A 99 7.73 -0.82 -11.57
C GLU A 99 6.24 -0.64 -11.23
N LYS A 100 5.36 -1.60 -11.58
CA LYS A 100 3.93 -1.50 -11.24
C LYS A 100 3.72 -1.63 -9.74
N VAL A 101 4.52 -2.45 -9.07
CA VAL A 101 4.51 -2.57 -7.61
C VAL A 101 5.01 -1.28 -6.98
N ILE A 102 6.16 -0.76 -7.40
CA ILE A 102 6.72 0.50 -6.88
C ILE A 102 5.74 1.66 -7.05
N GLN A 103 5.16 1.85 -8.23
CA GLN A 103 4.15 2.87 -8.47
C GLN A 103 2.91 2.65 -7.61
N SER A 104 2.53 1.40 -7.35
CA SER A 104 1.44 1.09 -6.42
C SER A 104 1.79 1.39 -4.96
N ILE A 105 3.05 1.24 -4.53
CA ILE A 105 3.51 1.60 -3.19
C ILE A 105 3.49 3.13 -3.02
N ARG A 106 3.97 3.89 -4.02
CA ARG A 106 4.03 5.37 -3.98
C ARG A 106 2.67 6.06 -3.81
N ARG A 107 1.56 5.36 -4.05
CA ARG A 107 0.20 5.90 -3.85
C ARG A 107 -0.29 5.88 -2.40
N TYR A 108 0.44 5.24 -1.49
CA TYR A 108 0.11 5.25 -0.07
C TYR A 108 0.54 6.57 0.58
N ARG A 109 -0.07 6.88 1.72
CA ARG A 109 0.48 7.84 2.69
C ARG A 109 1.26 7.04 3.73
N GLY A 110 2.36 7.58 4.24
CA GLY A 110 3.20 6.87 5.21
C GLY A 110 2.47 6.56 6.51
N GLU A 111 1.65 7.49 6.99
CA GLU A 111 0.82 7.27 8.19
C GLU A 111 -0.19 6.13 8.04
N ASP A 112 -0.66 5.87 6.82
CA ASP A 112 -1.59 4.77 6.53
C ASP A 112 -0.89 3.41 6.64
N LEU A 113 0.44 3.33 6.60
CA LEU A 113 1.20 2.09 6.72
C LEU A 113 1.37 1.59 8.17
N ILE A 114 0.76 2.27 9.14
CA ILE A 114 0.73 1.79 10.53
C ILE A 114 -0.05 0.48 10.63
N TRP A 115 -1.17 0.35 9.92
CA TRP A 115 -2.00 -0.86 9.82
C TRP A 115 -2.68 -0.93 8.44
N PHE A 116 -3.16 -2.09 8.03
CA PHE A 116 -3.88 -2.22 6.75
C PHE A 116 -5.35 -2.58 6.94
N GLY A 117 -6.19 -2.12 6.01
CA GLY A 117 -7.62 -2.36 6.03
C GLY A 117 -8.39 -1.42 6.95
N GLN A 118 -9.51 -1.91 7.48
CA GLN A 118 -10.43 -1.13 8.29
C GLN A 118 -10.46 -1.69 9.72
N TRP A 119 -10.56 -0.77 10.68
CA TRP A 119 -10.78 -1.10 12.09
C TRP A 119 -11.96 -0.29 12.62
N THR A 120 -12.89 -0.96 13.29
CA THR A 120 -14.03 -0.30 13.93
C THR A 120 -13.78 -0.22 15.44
N SER A 121 -13.86 0.98 16.01
CA SER A 121 -13.69 1.18 17.44
C SER A 121 -14.87 0.59 18.23
N PRO A 122 -14.71 0.36 19.55
CA PRO A 122 -15.82 -0.04 20.42
C PRO A 122 -17.01 0.94 20.40
N GLU A 123 -16.76 2.20 20.03
CA GLU A 123 -17.76 3.26 19.90
C GLU A 123 -18.47 3.26 18.53
N GLY A 124 -18.09 2.36 17.61
CA GLY A 124 -18.71 2.21 16.30
C GLY A 124 -18.07 3.04 15.17
N PHE A 125 -16.99 3.78 15.42
CA PHE A 125 -16.30 4.56 14.38
C PHE A 125 -15.37 3.66 13.55
N THR A 126 -15.50 3.71 12.22
CA THR A 126 -14.60 2.98 11.31
C THR A 126 -13.44 3.86 10.87
N TYR A 127 -12.23 3.37 11.12
CA TYR A 127 -10.97 3.96 10.69
C TYR A 127 -10.40 3.16 9.53
N THR A 128 -9.82 3.84 8.55
CA THR A 128 -9.20 3.21 7.38
C THR A 128 -7.70 3.47 7.43
N GLY A 129 -6.91 2.40 7.30
CA GLY A 129 -5.46 2.48 7.11
C GLY A 129 -5.08 2.19 5.66
N GLY A 130 -3.89 1.66 5.45
CA GLY A 130 -3.40 1.31 4.12
C GLY A 130 -4.32 0.28 3.45
N SER A 131 -4.67 0.52 2.18
CA SER A 131 -5.50 -0.44 1.44
C SER A 131 -4.79 -1.80 1.31
N ASN A 132 -5.47 -2.89 1.63
CA ASN A 132 -4.98 -4.26 1.43
C ASN A 132 -5.41 -4.85 0.07
N ARG A 133 -6.03 -4.03 -0.81
CA ARG A 133 -6.57 -4.47 -2.10
C ARG A 133 -5.66 -4.15 -3.29
N THR A 134 -4.58 -3.38 -3.07
CA THR A 134 -3.67 -2.90 -4.10
C THR A 134 -2.81 -4.01 -4.68
N ALA A 135 -2.18 -3.75 -5.85
CA ALA A 135 -1.20 -4.65 -6.44
C ALA A 135 0.01 -4.84 -5.51
N ALA A 136 0.52 -3.74 -4.92
CA ALA A 136 1.64 -3.77 -3.99
C ALA A 136 1.40 -4.68 -2.78
N TYR A 137 0.25 -4.52 -2.10
CA TYR A 137 -0.07 -5.33 -0.92
C TYR A 137 -0.20 -6.82 -1.28
N LYS A 138 -0.87 -7.12 -2.41
CA LYS A 138 -1.05 -8.50 -2.87
C LYS A 138 0.29 -9.17 -3.21
N ALA A 139 1.17 -8.48 -3.92
CA ALA A 139 2.51 -8.97 -4.25
C ALA A 139 3.33 -9.24 -2.99
N ALA A 140 3.47 -8.24 -2.10
CA ALA A 140 4.23 -8.39 -0.86
C ALA A 140 3.66 -9.48 0.05
N SER A 141 2.34 -9.51 0.26
CA SER A 141 1.73 -10.52 1.13
C SER A 141 1.84 -11.94 0.59
N SER A 142 1.86 -12.12 -0.74
CA SER A 142 2.09 -13.42 -1.37
C SER A 142 3.51 -13.93 -1.11
N GLU A 143 4.52 -13.10 -1.41
CA GLU A 143 5.94 -13.42 -1.18
C GLU A 143 6.21 -13.72 0.30
N ILE A 144 5.70 -12.88 1.21
CA ILE A 144 5.85 -13.05 2.66
C ILE A 144 5.25 -14.38 3.12
N LYS A 145 4.05 -14.74 2.66
CA LYS A 145 3.41 -16.00 3.06
C LYS A 145 4.21 -17.22 2.63
N THR A 146 4.82 -17.17 1.45
CA THR A 146 5.68 -18.23 0.93
C THR A 146 6.96 -18.34 1.75
N GLU A 147 7.70 -17.24 1.92
CA GLU A 147 9.03 -17.23 2.56
C GLU A 147 9.02 -17.49 4.07
N PHE A 148 7.94 -17.08 4.75
CA PHE A 148 7.76 -17.26 6.19
C PHE A 148 6.84 -18.43 6.54
N GLY A 149 6.31 -19.16 5.56
CA GLY A 149 5.39 -20.29 5.81
C GLY A 149 4.09 -19.87 6.50
N LEU A 150 3.62 -18.64 6.27
CA LEU A 150 2.39 -18.10 6.88
C LEU A 150 1.12 -18.49 6.11
N ALA A 151 1.26 -19.25 5.02
CA ALA A 151 0.11 -19.76 4.28
C ALA A 151 -0.70 -20.72 5.18
N LYS A 152 -1.94 -20.34 5.53
CA LYS A 152 -2.94 -21.35 5.89
C LYS A 152 -3.20 -22.20 4.64
N PRO A 153 -3.30 -23.53 4.74
CA PRO A 153 -3.76 -24.34 3.62
C PRO A 153 -5.12 -23.81 3.20
N SER A 154 -5.24 -23.29 1.97
CA SER A 154 -6.55 -22.91 1.46
C SER A 154 -7.40 -24.18 1.42
N PRO A 155 -8.63 -24.21 1.98
CA PRO A 155 -9.57 -25.24 1.59
C PRO A 155 -9.69 -25.14 0.06
N LYS A 156 -9.33 -26.21 -0.65
CA LYS A 156 -9.57 -26.32 -2.09
C LYS A 156 -11.03 -25.89 -2.28
N SER A 157 -11.25 -24.78 -2.97
CA SER A 157 -12.56 -24.43 -3.47
C SER A 157 -13.03 -25.68 -4.23
N SER A 158 -13.96 -26.41 -3.61
CA SER A 158 -14.71 -27.41 -4.32
C SER A 158 -15.37 -26.63 -5.44
N ILE A 159 -14.90 -26.90 -6.65
CA ILE A 159 -15.60 -26.56 -7.86
C ILE A 159 -17.00 -27.13 -7.65
N SER A 160 -17.95 -26.26 -7.31
CA SER A 160 -19.35 -26.57 -7.38
C SER A 160 -19.60 -26.84 -8.86
N SER A 161 -19.62 -28.12 -9.20
CA SER A 161 -20.17 -28.60 -10.45
C SER A 161 -21.60 -28.08 -10.52
N LYS A 162 -21.79 -26.97 -11.25
CA LYS A 162 -23.11 -26.53 -11.68
C LYS A 162 -23.71 -27.69 -12.46
N ALA A 163 -24.67 -28.36 -11.85
CA ALA A 163 -25.60 -29.22 -12.56
C ALA A 163 -26.31 -28.37 -13.65
N PRO A 164 -26.58 -28.95 -14.84
CA PRO A 164 -27.25 -28.24 -15.91
C PRO A 164 -28.69 -27.93 -15.51
N SER A 165 -28.97 -26.68 -15.15
CA SER A 165 -30.34 -26.22 -14.95
C SER A 165 -31.05 -26.16 -16.31
N LYS A 166 -32.12 -26.95 -16.42
CA LYS A 166 -33.04 -27.06 -17.55
C LYS A 166 -33.37 -25.71 -18.18
N ALA A 167 -33.36 -25.70 -19.51
CA ALA A 167 -33.88 -24.65 -20.35
C ALA A 167 -35.39 -24.46 -20.11
N SER A 168 -35.78 -23.22 -19.82
CA SER A 168 -37.11 -22.67 -20.07
C SER A 168 -36.89 -21.26 -20.59
N GLY A 169 -37.17 -21.04 -21.87
CA GLY A 169 -36.91 -19.78 -22.55
C GLY A 169 -37.80 -18.64 -22.08
N CYS A 170 -37.36 -17.42 -22.39
CA CYS A 170 -38.22 -16.35 -22.88
C CYS A 170 -37.37 -15.46 -23.79
N LEU A 171 -37.91 -15.21 -24.98
CA LEU A 171 -37.43 -14.20 -25.92
C LEU A 171 -37.35 -12.84 -25.23
N GLY A 172 -36.27 -12.11 -25.51
CA GLY A 172 -36.07 -10.73 -25.08
C GLY A 172 -35.09 -10.02 -25.99
N VAL A 173 -35.37 -10.08 -27.29
CA VAL A 173 -34.76 -9.22 -28.30
C VAL A 173 -35.01 -7.76 -27.91
N LEU A 174 -33.96 -6.95 -27.81
CA LEU A 174 -33.96 -5.55 -28.22
C LEU A 174 -32.52 -5.07 -28.35
N ALA A 175 -31.99 -5.23 -29.56
CA ALA A 175 -30.86 -4.48 -30.06
C ALA A 175 -31.34 -3.05 -30.36
N LEU A 176 -30.72 -2.07 -29.71
CA LEU A 176 -30.82 -0.65 -30.11
C LEU A 176 -29.40 -0.15 -30.32
N ALA A 177 -28.94 -0.37 -31.55
CA ALA A 177 -27.76 0.27 -32.11
C ALA A 177 -28.11 1.73 -32.41
N SER A 178 -27.70 2.65 -31.53
CA SER A 178 -27.69 4.07 -31.85
C SER A 178 -26.43 4.39 -32.66
N LEU A 179 -26.63 4.44 -33.98
CA LEU A 179 -25.78 5.17 -34.93
C LEU A 179 -25.69 6.64 -34.48
N MET A 180 -24.56 7.05 -33.94
CA MET A 180 -24.18 8.46 -33.86
C MET A 180 -23.29 8.80 -35.06
N PRO A 181 -23.63 9.83 -35.85
CA PRO A 181 -22.89 10.21 -37.05
C PRO A 181 -21.49 10.74 -36.73
N THR A 182 -20.53 10.29 -37.52
CA THR A 182 -19.24 10.93 -37.74
C THR A 182 -19.46 12.33 -38.35
N GLY A 183 -19.40 13.39 -37.55
CA GLY A 183 -18.98 14.73 -38.01
C GLY A 183 -17.49 14.85 -37.68
N VAL A 184 -16.57 14.85 -38.65
CA VAL A 184 -16.27 15.96 -39.57
C VAL A 184 -16.27 17.30 -38.84
N GLY A 185 -15.08 17.72 -38.38
CA GLY A 185 -14.88 19.06 -37.84
C GLY A 185 -13.61 19.16 -37.00
N PHE A 186 -12.49 19.42 -37.67
CA PHE A 186 -11.43 20.39 -37.32
C PHE A 186 -10.05 19.92 -37.81
N SER A 187 -9.91 19.88 -39.14
CA SER A 187 -8.67 20.29 -39.77
C SER A 187 -8.55 21.81 -39.62
N ILE A 188 -7.94 22.31 -38.55
CA ILE A 188 -7.25 23.62 -38.41
C ILE A 188 -6.51 23.54 -37.06
N TRP A 189 -5.31 22.95 -37.07
CA TRP A 189 -4.26 23.25 -36.09
C TRP A 189 -2.91 22.96 -36.73
N LEU A 190 -2.69 23.61 -37.87
CA LEU A 190 -1.44 23.56 -38.63
C LEU A 190 -1.28 24.93 -39.30
N LEU A 191 -1.05 25.98 -38.51
CA LEU A 191 -0.57 27.30 -38.98
C LEU A 191 -0.26 28.34 -37.87
N ILE A 192 0.06 27.94 -36.63
CA ILE A 192 0.58 28.90 -35.62
C ILE A 192 1.71 28.26 -34.83
N GLU A 193 2.87 28.06 -35.48
CA GLU A 193 4.14 27.88 -34.75
C GLU A 193 5.37 28.25 -35.60
N THR A 194 5.22 29.24 -36.48
CA THR A 194 6.34 29.81 -37.26
C THR A 194 6.66 31.27 -36.92
N LEU A 195 6.05 31.88 -35.89
CA LEU A 195 6.42 33.22 -35.43
C LEU A 195 6.12 33.40 -33.93
N ALA A 196 7.06 32.98 -33.07
CA ALA A 196 7.33 33.58 -31.76
C ALA A 196 8.73 33.16 -31.29
#